data_AF-A0A7M3DW73-F1
#
_entry.id   AF-A0A7M3DW73-F1
#
_cell.length_a   1.000
_cell.length_b   1.000
_cell.length_c   1.000
_cell.angle_alpha   90.00
_cell.angle_beta   90.00
_cell.angle_gamma   90.00
#
_symmetry.space_group_name_H-M   'P 1'
#
loop_
_entity.id
_entity.type
_entity.pdbx_description
1 polymer ?
#
loop_
_entity_poly.entity_id
_entity_poly.type
_entity_poly.pdbx_seq_one_letter_code
_entity_poly.pdbx_strand_id
1 'polypeptide(L)'
;MRRNLALSVVFSLSTLLIFQPDDLARADTILGLFGSTKWTGFYYPSKNDLTVNTRSPEFDTVDECRSWAADQRAAMSIPAGSDDYECGSNCKPWDNGMYMCDKTIRQLLSS
;
A
#
# COMPACT_ATOMS: atom_id res chain seq x y z
N MET A 1 -19.97 -6.68 -37.87
CA MET A 1 -18.90 -5.66 -37.95
C MET A 1 -17.62 -6.28 -37.43
N ARG A 2 -16.60 -6.43 -38.28
CA ARG A 2 -15.28 -6.95 -37.91
C ARG A 2 -14.40 -5.77 -37.49
N ARG A 3 -13.81 -5.80 -36.29
CA ARG A 3 -12.72 -4.90 -35.91
C ARG A 3 -11.41 -5.68 -35.99
N ASN A 4 -10.54 -5.20 -36.87
CA ASN A 4 -9.20 -5.73 -37.12
C ASN A 4 -8.30 -5.42 -35.92
N LEU A 5 -7.69 -6.45 -35.32
CA LEU A 5 -6.52 -6.30 -34.47
C LEU A 5 -5.28 -6.49 -35.33
N ALA A 6 -4.45 -5.45 -35.41
CA ALA A 6 -3.16 -5.50 -36.06
C ALA A 6 -2.21 -6.35 -35.21
N LEU A 7 -1.90 -7.54 -35.71
CA LEU A 7 -0.93 -8.46 -35.13
C LEU A 7 0.46 -8.02 -35.59
N SER A 8 1.24 -7.37 -34.72
CA SER A 8 2.64 -7.10 -35.01
C SER A 8 3.45 -8.37 -34.73
N VAL A 9 3.89 -9.03 -35.80
CA VAL A 9 4.70 -10.25 -35.71
C VAL A 9 6.16 -9.87 -35.91
N VAL A 10 6.96 -9.94 -34.84
CA VAL A 10 8.42 -9.86 -34.92
C VAL A 10 8.95 -11.29 -34.96
N PHE A 11 9.39 -11.74 -36.14
CA PHE A 11 10.02 -13.05 -36.31
C PHE A 11 11.50 -12.96 -35.94
N SER A 12 11.88 -13.48 -34.78
CA SER A 12 13.27 -13.89 -34.49
C SER A 12 13.29 -15.39 -34.27
N LEU A 13 14.11 -16.07 -35.07
CA LEU A 13 14.23 -17.52 -35.18
C LEU A 13 14.95 -18.11 -33.96
N SER A 14 14.31 -18.15 -32.80
CA SER A 14 14.64 -19.02 -31.65
C SER A 14 13.55 -18.84 -30.60
N THR A 15 12.66 -19.83 -30.50
CA THR A 15 11.64 -19.98 -29.44
C THR A 15 10.74 -18.75 -29.21
N LEU A 16 9.60 -18.74 -29.90
CA LEU A 16 8.50 -17.82 -29.62
C LEU A 16 7.90 -18.13 -28.23
N LEU A 17 8.32 -17.40 -27.20
CA LEU A 17 7.57 -17.33 -25.95
C LEU A 17 6.37 -16.39 -26.18
N ILE A 18 5.18 -16.98 -26.28
CA ILE A 18 3.92 -16.24 -26.25
C ILE A 18 3.69 -15.87 -24.77
N PHE A 19 3.99 -14.62 -24.38
CA PHE A 19 3.55 -14.09 -23.10
C PHE A 19 2.05 -13.79 -23.19
N GLN A 20 1.24 -14.60 -22.51
CA GLN A 20 -0.16 -14.29 -22.29
C GLN A 20 -0.24 -13.16 -21.23
N PRO A 21 -1.20 -12.24 -21.30
CA PRO A 21 -1.36 -11.18 -20.29
C PRO A 21 -1.65 -11.71 -18.87
N ASP A 22 -1.88 -13.02 -18.73
CA ASP A 22 -2.16 -13.71 -17.47
C ASP A 22 -0.87 -14.15 -16.73
N ASP A 23 0.32 -14.04 -17.35
CA ASP A 23 1.60 -14.49 -16.76
C ASP A 23 2.18 -13.52 -15.71
N LEU A 24 1.59 -12.33 -15.53
CA LEU A 24 2.02 -11.40 -14.47
C LEU A 24 1.77 -11.95 -13.05
N ALA A 25 0.88 -12.92 -12.89
CA ALA A 25 0.63 -13.61 -11.61
C ALA A 25 1.73 -14.64 -11.23
N ARG A 26 2.72 -14.87 -12.10
CA ARG A 26 3.81 -15.85 -11.87
C ARG A 26 5.18 -15.22 -11.60
N ALA A 27 5.30 -13.90 -11.73
CA ALA A 27 6.52 -13.19 -11.36
C ALA A 27 6.70 -13.11 -9.83
N ASP A 28 5.63 -13.26 -9.07
CA ASP A 28 5.64 -13.22 -7.60
C ASP A 28 6.41 -14.38 -6.97
N THR A 29 6.54 -15.51 -7.67
CA THR A 29 7.14 -16.74 -7.13
C THR A 29 8.67 -16.74 -7.15
N ILE A 30 9.32 -15.92 -7.99
CA ILE A 30 10.80 -15.85 -8.09
C ILE A 30 11.37 -14.73 -7.20
N LEU A 31 10.55 -13.76 -6.79
CA LEU A 31 10.94 -12.65 -5.90
C LEU A 31 10.65 -12.88 -4.40
N GLY A 32 9.96 -13.98 -4.04
CA GLY A 32 9.55 -14.29 -2.66
C GLY A 32 10.67 -14.60 -1.65
N LEU A 33 11.95 -14.39 -1.99
CA LEU A 33 13.08 -14.53 -1.06
C LEU A 33 13.34 -13.27 -0.23
N PHE A 34 12.73 -12.14 -0.59
CA PHE A 34 12.71 -10.94 0.23
C PHE A 34 11.32 -10.84 0.84
N GLY A 35 11.22 -10.96 2.18
CA GLY A 35 9.93 -10.87 2.87
C GLY A 35 9.16 -9.63 2.40
N SER A 36 7.88 -9.81 2.06
CA SER A 36 7.06 -8.67 1.62
C SER A 36 6.90 -7.70 2.79
N THR A 37 7.20 -6.42 2.54
CA THR A 37 7.02 -5.38 3.55
C THR A 37 5.53 -5.18 3.77
N LYS A 38 5.08 -5.35 5.01
CA LYS A 38 3.69 -5.07 5.40
C LYS A 38 3.59 -3.67 5.98
N TRP A 39 2.49 -3.00 5.73
CA TRP A 39 2.22 -1.65 6.22
C TRP A 39 1.02 -1.63 7.16
N THR A 40 1.14 -0.93 8.27
CA THR A 40 0.07 -0.70 9.23
C THR A 40 -0.18 0.79 9.38
N GLY A 41 -1.42 1.20 9.22
CA GLY A 41 -1.90 2.55 9.44
C GLY A 41 -2.29 2.79 10.89
N PHE A 42 -1.89 3.95 11.40
CA PHE A 42 -2.30 4.49 12.69
C PHE A 42 -2.93 5.85 12.41
N TYR A 43 -4.24 5.96 12.67
CA TYR A 43 -4.99 7.19 12.43
C TYR A 43 -5.32 7.85 13.76
N TYR A 44 -4.96 9.12 13.90
CA TYR A 44 -5.18 9.94 15.07
C TYR A 44 -6.22 11.02 14.73
N PRO A 45 -7.45 10.94 15.26
CA PRO A 45 -8.49 11.93 14.97
C PRO A 45 -8.13 13.36 15.39
N SER A 46 -7.17 13.50 16.31
CA SER A 46 -6.61 14.77 16.77
C SER A 46 -5.10 14.71 16.68
N LYS A 47 -4.49 15.61 15.90
CA LYS A 47 -3.03 15.76 15.85
C LYS A 47 -2.40 16.21 17.18
N ASN A 48 -3.21 16.76 18.07
CA ASN A 48 -2.78 17.23 19.39
C ASN A 48 -2.89 16.13 20.47
N ASP A 49 -3.51 14.99 20.16
CA ASP A 49 -3.65 13.85 21.06
C ASP A 49 -3.43 12.54 20.30
N LEU A 50 -2.19 12.06 20.35
CA LEU A 50 -1.79 10.81 19.69
C LEU A 50 -2.11 9.56 20.53
N THR A 51 -2.68 9.71 21.72
CA THR A 51 -3.03 8.57 22.58
C THR A 51 -4.32 7.88 22.12
N VAL A 52 -5.18 8.61 21.42
CA VAL A 52 -6.40 8.10 20.81
C VAL A 52 -6.15 7.80 19.34
N ASN A 53 -6.17 6.52 18.98
CA ASN A 53 -5.95 6.10 17.60
C ASN A 53 -6.82 4.91 17.18
N THR A 54 -7.02 4.82 15.87
CA THR A 54 -7.53 3.63 15.20
C THR A 54 -6.38 2.99 14.43
N ARG A 55 -6.28 1.66 14.51
CA ARG A 55 -5.29 0.89 13.74
C ARG A 55 -5.95 0.21 12.55
N SER A 56 -5.27 0.19 11.41
CA SER A 56 -5.71 -0.53 10.23
C SER A 56 -5.40 -2.04 10.29
N PRO A 57 -5.94 -2.84 9.37
CA PRO A 57 -5.35 -4.11 8.95
C PRO A 57 -3.96 -3.91 8.33
N GLU A 58 -3.23 -5.00 8.06
CA GLU A 58 -1.98 -4.92 7.29
C GLU A 58 -2.26 -4.75 5.78
N PHE A 59 -1.44 -3.93 5.14
CA PHE A 59 -1.46 -3.65 3.70
C PHE A 59 -0.15 -4.07 3.04
N ASP A 60 -0.19 -4.32 1.73
CA ASP A 60 1.00 -4.66 0.94
C ASP A 60 1.76 -3.42 0.47
N THR A 61 1.07 -2.27 0.40
CA THR A 61 1.64 -1.02 -0.07
C THR A 61 1.38 0.15 0.88
N VAL A 62 2.28 1.14 0.86
CA VAL A 62 2.09 2.40 1.60
C VAL A 62 0.89 3.20 1.09
N ASP A 63 0.56 3.09 -0.21
CA ASP A 63 -0.54 3.84 -0.81
C ASP A 63 -1.91 3.31 -0.36
N GLU A 64 -2.05 2.00 -0.15
CA GLU A 64 -3.24 1.42 0.51
C GLU A 64 -3.41 1.96 1.93
N CYS A 65 -2.32 2.06 2.69
CA CYS A 65 -2.35 2.66 4.03
C CYS A 65 -2.79 4.14 4.00
N ARG A 66 -2.27 4.92 3.04
CA ARG A 66 -2.67 6.33 2.85
C ARG A 66 -4.14 6.47 2.45
N SER A 67 -4.63 5.61 1.56
CA SER A 67 -6.04 5.58 1.18
C SER A 67 -6.91 5.27 2.38
N TRP A 68 -6.54 4.26 3.17
CA TRP A 68 -7.26 3.92 4.39
C TRP A 68 -7.33 5.09 5.37
N ALA A 69 -6.23 5.83 5.57
CA ALA A 69 -6.24 7.02 6.44
C ALA A 69 -7.14 8.13 5.91
N ALA A 70 -7.18 8.35 4.59
CA ALA A 70 -8.12 9.29 3.97
C ALA A 70 -9.58 8.86 4.19
N ASP A 71 -9.87 7.57 4.12
CA ASP A 71 -11.20 7.01 4.39
C ASP A 71 -11.61 7.21 5.86
N GLN A 72 -10.67 7.08 6.82
CA GLN A 72 -10.95 7.38 8.23
C GLN A 72 -11.35 8.84 8.43
N ARG A 73 -10.61 9.78 7.83
CA ARG A 73 -10.94 11.21 7.89
C ARG A 73 -12.32 11.49 7.33
N ALA A 74 -12.64 10.93 6.16
CA ALA A 74 -13.92 11.10 5.52
C ALA A 74 -15.06 10.51 6.38
N ALA A 75 -14.90 9.30 6.90
CA ALA A 75 -15.89 8.63 7.72
C ALA A 75 -16.19 9.38 9.02
N MET A 76 -15.19 10.02 9.63
CA MET A 76 -15.32 10.77 10.88
C MET A 76 -15.65 12.26 10.66
N SER A 77 -15.75 12.73 9.41
CA SER A 77 -15.96 14.14 9.07
C SER A 77 -14.94 15.09 9.74
N ILE A 78 -13.68 14.65 9.86
CA ILE A 78 -12.64 15.45 10.51
C ILE A 78 -12.12 16.51 9.53
N PRO A 79 -12.02 17.80 9.93
CA PRO A 79 -11.44 18.83 9.09
C PRO A 79 -9.99 18.51 8.73
N ALA A 80 -9.61 18.78 7.48
CA ALA A 80 -8.24 18.58 7.03
C ALA A 80 -7.24 19.35 7.91
N GLY A 81 -6.20 18.66 8.37
CA GLY A 81 -5.16 19.26 9.21
C GLY A 81 -5.51 19.33 10.71
N SER A 82 -6.65 18.78 11.12
CA SER A 82 -6.98 18.54 12.53
C SER A 82 -6.59 17.15 13.01
N ASP A 83 -6.49 16.20 12.08
CA ASP A 83 -6.04 14.83 12.30
C ASP A 83 -4.55 14.65 12.00
N ASP A 84 -4.05 13.47 12.30
CA ASP A 84 -2.74 12.99 11.87
C ASP A 84 -2.83 11.50 11.51
N TYR A 85 -1.90 11.01 10.72
CA TYR A 85 -1.76 9.58 10.47
C TYR A 85 -0.33 9.18 10.17
N GLU A 86 -0.02 7.93 10.51
CA GLU A 86 1.27 7.31 10.25
C GLU A 86 1.08 5.96 9.56
N CYS A 87 1.91 5.66 8.57
CA CYS A 87 2.02 4.36 7.95
C CYS A 87 3.35 3.73 8.36
N GLY A 88 3.31 2.71 9.21
CA GLY A 88 4.49 2.00 9.70
C GLY A 88 4.72 0.68 8.98
N SER A 89 5.97 0.33 8.67
CA SER A 89 6.33 -0.94 8.03
C SER A 89 6.71 -2.02 9.03
N ASN A 90 6.25 -3.26 8.81
CA ASN A 90 6.52 -4.47 9.60
C ASN A 90 6.36 -4.26 11.11
N CYS A 91 5.31 -3.54 11.51
CA CYS A 91 5.08 -3.15 12.89
C CYS A 91 4.85 -4.35 13.82
N LYS A 92 5.53 -4.36 14.97
CA LYS A 92 5.37 -5.39 16.00
C LYS A 92 4.89 -4.77 17.30
N PRO A 93 4.01 -5.45 18.07
CA PRO A 93 3.68 -5.01 19.42
C PRO A 93 4.96 -4.86 20.24
N TRP A 94 5.05 -3.76 20.97
CA TRP A 94 6.18 -3.47 21.85
C TRP A 94 5.74 -3.49 23.31
N ASP A 95 5.31 -2.35 23.85
CA ASP A 95 4.88 -2.19 25.24
C ASP A 95 3.83 -1.07 25.34
N ASN A 96 2.97 -1.11 26.36
CA ASN A 96 1.91 -0.13 26.62
C ASN A 96 0.99 0.15 25.42
N GLY A 97 0.72 -0.87 24.61
CA GLY A 97 -0.09 -0.74 23.39
C GLY A 97 0.62 -0.05 22.22
N MET A 98 1.91 0.28 22.35
CA MET A 98 2.71 0.84 21.27
C MET A 98 3.21 -0.24 20.31
N TYR A 99 3.46 0.18 19.08
CA TYR A 99 4.01 -0.64 18.01
C TYR A 99 5.36 -0.09 17.60
N MET A 100 6.35 -0.98 17.49
CA MET A 100 7.66 -0.64 16.92
C MET A 100 7.67 -1.10 15.45
N CYS A 101 7.93 -0.17 14.55
CA CYS A 101 7.97 -0.39 13.11
C CYS A 101 9.38 -0.16 12.57
N ASP A 102 9.75 -0.84 11.48
CA ASP A 102 11.07 -0.68 10.85
C ASP A 102 11.24 0.74 10.28
N LYS A 103 10.15 1.30 9.75
CA LYS A 103 10.06 2.66 9.20
C LYS A 103 8.65 3.20 9.42
N THR A 104 8.54 4.51 9.61
CA THR A 104 7.27 5.23 9.60
C THR A 104 7.27 6.31 8.53
N ILE A 105 6.13 6.48 7.87
CA ILE A 105 5.87 7.56 6.92
C ILE A 105 4.68 8.33 7.44
N ARG A 106 4.90 9.60 7.79
CA ARG A 106 3.82 10.54 8.15
C ARG A 106 3.23 11.16 6.88
N GLN A 107 2.03 11.73 7.01
CA GLN A 107 1.47 12.67 6.04
C GLN A 107 2.56 13.63 5.54
N LEU A 108 2.89 13.55 4.24
CA LEU A 108 3.60 14.64 3.60
C LEU A 108 2.61 15.80 3.57
N LEU A 109 2.88 16.82 4.37
CA LEU A 109 2.14 18.07 4.37
C LEU A 109 2.23 18.66 2.95
N SER A 110 1.23 18.40 2.10
CA SER A 110 0.90 19.33 1.02
C SER A 110 0.35 20.58 1.71
N SER A 111 1.28 21.45 2.09
CA SER A 111 1.03 22.85 2.46
C SER A 111 0.65 23.64 1.23
#